data_AF-A0A949LKN5-F1
#
_entry.id   AF-A0A949LKN5-F1
#
_cell.length_a   1.000
_cell.length_b   1.000
_cell.length_c   1.000
_cell.angle_alpha   90.00
_cell.angle_beta   90.00
_cell.angle_gamma   90.00
#
_symmetry.space_group_name_H-M   'P 1'
#
loop_
_entity.id
_entity.type
_entity.pdbx_description
1 polymer ?
#
loop_
_entity_poly.entity_id
_entity_poly.type
_entity_poly.pdbx_seq_one_letter_code
_entity_poly.pdbx_strand_id
1 'polypeptide(L)'
;MVKKPRSSRSAGGIVLNQEGKVLVVNQNSDSWSLPKGHIEEGEDAFTAAKREIGEESGITELKLIRDLGRYRRFKIGKGGGEDKTEEKEISMFLFETRQSALKPIDPENPEARWVDKDDVARLLTHPKDKEFFTKMASADFDPKDAFSIEKRVKSFAHAGRGISVFMRSTHNAWIHAAILAAVVALGIYFDITELEWLMIVLAAGLVFSAEAFNTAIEIDIDLTSPEYHPYARDTKDVAAGAVLISAIAAAVIGALIFIPRIF
;
A
#
# COMPACT_ATOMS: atom_id res chain seq x y z
N MET A 1 36.51 7.17 30.58
CA MET A 1 35.69 6.01 30.18
C MET A 1 34.25 6.48 30.07
N VAL A 2 33.64 6.47 28.88
CA VAL A 2 32.21 6.79 28.72
C VAL A 2 31.42 5.61 29.28
N LYS A 3 30.61 5.85 30.31
CA LYS A 3 29.79 4.83 30.98
C LYS A 3 28.81 4.24 29.95
N LYS A 4 28.73 2.90 29.85
CA LYS A 4 27.77 2.23 28.95
C LYS A 4 26.35 2.66 29.34
N PRO A 5 25.45 2.97 28.37
CA PRO A 5 24.09 3.40 28.69
C PRO A 5 23.35 2.33 29.49
N ARG A 6 22.48 2.74 30.40
CA ARG A 6 21.51 1.81 31.02
C ARG A 6 20.50 1.42 29.94
N SER A 7 20.33 0.13 29.68
CA SER A 7 19.35 -0.36 28.70
C SER A 7 18.05 -0.73 29.40
N SER A 8 16.92 -0.17 28.96
CA SER A 8 15.58 -0.57 29.41
C SER A 8 14.75 -1.08 28.24
N ARG A 9 13.80 -1.97 28.53
CA ARG A 9 12.91 -2.58 27.53
C ARG A 9 11.48 -2.15 27.81
N SER A 10 10.78 -1.81 26.73
CA SER A 10 9.39 -1.37 26.75
C SER A 10 8.59 -2.05 25.67
N ALA A 11 7.28 -2.12 25.87
CA ALA A 11 6.35 -2.59 24.86
C ALA A 11 5.09 -1.73 24.82
N GLY A 12 4.47 -1.65 23.65
CA GLY A 12 3.28 -0.85 23.42
C GLY A 12 2.69 -1.11 22.04
N GLY A 13 1.84 -0.20 21.58
CA GLY A 13 1.20 -0.42 20.30
C GLY A 13 0.59 0.83 19.69
N ILE A 14 0.28 0.69 18.41
CA ILE A 14 -0.61 1.59 17.71
C ILE A 14 -1.99 0.92 17.72
N VAL A 15 -2.99 1.61 18.25
CA VAL A 15 -4.35 1.10 18.39
C VAL A 15 -5.29 1.90 17.51
N LEU A 16 -6.09 1.18 16.72
CA LEU A 16 -7.05 1.76 15.79
C LEU A 16 -8.47 1.51 16.27
N ASN A 17 -9.29 2.56 16.28
CA ASN A 17 -10.73 2.42 16.49
C ASN A 17 -11.47 2.11 15.17
N GLN A 18 -12.79 1.95 15.24
CA GLN A 18 -13.62 1.66 14.06
C GLN A 18 -13.67 2.78 13.01
N GLU A 19 -13.26 4.00 13.35
CA GLU A 19 -13.15 5.14 12.44
C GLU A 19 -11.77 5.24 11.77
N GLY A 20 -10.82 4.39 12.17
CA GLY A 20 -9.44 4.46 11.68
C GLY A 20 -8.58 5.51 12.39
N LYS A 21 -9.07 6.11 13.49
CA LYS A 21 -8.29 7.02 14.33
C LYS A 21 -7.35 6.24 15.23
N VAL A 22 -6.24 6.86 15.57
CA VAL A 22 -5.15 6.29 16.35
C VAL A 22 -5.24 6.75 17.80
N LEU A 23 -5.06 5.82 18.73
CA LEU A 23 -4.93 6.12 20.14
C LEU A 23 -3.57 6.77 20.43
N VAL A 24 -3.61 7.90 21.12
CA VAL A 24 -2.44 8.56 21.70
C VAL A 24 -2.69 8.85 23.18
N VAL A 25 -1.63 8.85 23.97
CA VAL A 25 -1.65 9.13 25.41
C VAL A 25 -0.72 10.30 25.71
N ASN A 26 -1.00 11.02 26.79
CA ASN A 26 -0.24 12.18 27.20
C ASN A 26 0.46 11.94 28.54
N GLN A 27 1.79 12.04 28.54
CA GLN A 27 2.62 11.97 29.74
C GLN A 27 2.75 13.35 30.37
N ASN A 28 2.21 13.52 31.59
CA ASN A 28 2.40 14.70 32.45
C ASN A 28 2.19 16.07 31.75
N SER A 29 1.14 16.21 30.95
CA SER A 29 0.68 17.44 30.27
C SER A 29 1.49 17.94 29.06
N ASP A 30 2.76 17.56 28.92
CA ASP A 30 3.67 18.17 27.94
C ASP A 30 4.18 17.22 26.84
N SER A 31 3.86 15.91 26.91
CA SER A 31 4.39 14.95 25.94
C SER A 31 3.37 13.94 25.45
N TRP A 32 3.01 14.01 24.17
CA TRP A 32 2.15 13.01 23.53
C TRP A 32 2.98 11.86 22.98
N SER A 33 2.52 10.64 23.22
CA SER A 33 3.12 9.42 22.67
C SER A 33 2.08 8.36 22.30
N LEU A 34 2.52 7.34 21.57
CA LEU A 34 1.78 6.08 21.47
C LEU A 34 1.84 5.35 22.81
N PRO A 35 0.78 4.61 23.19
CA PRO A 35 0.75 3.91 24.46
C PRO A 35 1.81 2.82 24.53
N LYS A 36 2.60 2.81 25.61
CA LYS A 36 3.74 1.93 25.87
C LYS A 36 4.25 2.12 27.31
N GLY A 37 4.78 1.05 27.88
CA GLY A 37 5.51 1.12 29.15
C GLY A 37 6.53 0.00 29.33
N HIS A 38 6.98 -0.23 30.56
CA HIS A 38 8.10 -1.13 30.82
C HIS A 38 7.65 -2.59 30.75
N ILE A 39 8.53 -3.46 30.26
CA ILE A 39 8.30 -4.91 30.32
C ILE A 39 8.71 -5.38 31.72
N GLU A 40 7.78 -6.01 32.46
CA GLU A 40 8.05 -6.55 33.78
C GLU A 40 8.87 -7.85 33.76
N GLU A 41 9.41 -8.24 34.91
CA GLU A 41 10.20 -9.47 35.02
C GLU A 41 9.30 -10.70 34.79
N GLY A 42 9.67 -11.53 33.80
CA GLY A 42 8.87 -12.70 33.41
C GLY A 42 7.72 -12.40 32.43
N GLU A 43 7.48 -11.13 32.10
CA GLU A 43 6.45 -10.71 31.13
C GLU A 43 7.01 -10.71 29.70
N ASP A 44 6.24 -11.22 28.73
CA ASP A 44 6.57 -11.09 27.32
C ASP A 44 6.12 -9.73 26.76
N ALA A 45 6.73 -9.29 25.65
CA ALA A 45 6.46 -7.97 25.10
C ALA A 45 5.00 -7.77 24.63
N PHE A 46 4.34 -8.82 24.15
CA PHE A 46 2.96 -8.73 23.70
C PHE A 46 2.01 -8.57 24.89
N THR A 47 2.22 -9.33 25.95
CA THR A 47 1.47 -9.22 27.21
C THR A 47 1.66 -7.83 27.84
N ALA A 48 2.91 -7.36 27.94
CA ALA A 48 3.24 -6.02 28.40
C ALA A 48 2.53 -4.94 27.57
N ALA A 49 2.54 -5.03 26.24
CA ALA A 49 1.88 -4.06 25.38
C ALA A 49 0.37 -3.95 25.68
N LYS A 50 -0.34 -5.07 25.89
CA LYS A 50 -1.77 -5.04 26.19
C LYS A 50 -2.06 -4.45 27.57
N ARG A 51 -1.24 -4.79 28.58
CA ARG A 51 -1.35 -4.24 29.93
C ARG A 51 -1.14 -2.72 29.92
N GLU A 52 -0.05 -2.26 29.33
CA GLU A 52 0.31 -0.83 29.25
C GLU A 52 -0.72 -0.02 28.46
N ILE A 53 -1.21 -0.52 27.33
CA ILE A 53 -2.33 0.13 26.60
C ILE A 53 -3.56 0.22 27.50
N GLY A 54 -3.89 -0.84 28.24
CA GLY A 54 -5.02 -0.84 29.17
C GLY A 54 -4.86 0.19 30.29
N GLU A 55 -3.67 0.31 30.87
CA GLU A 55 -3.38 1.24 31.98
C GLU A 55 -3.41 2.71 31.50
N GLU A 56 -2.75 3.00 30.38
CA GLU A 56 -2.60 4.37 29.87
C GLU A 56 -3.84 4.90 29.12
N SER A 57 -4.78 4.02 28.72
CA SER A 57 -5.95 4.44 27.92
C SER A 57 -7.29 3.90 28.38
N GLY A 58 -7.31 2.84 29.19
CA GLY A 58 -8.51 2.08 29.55
C GLY A 58 -8.98 1.10 28.47
N ILE A 59 -8.30 0.97 27.33
CA ILE A 59 -8.66 0.02 26.26
C ILE A 59 -8.14 -1.38 26.58
N THR A 60 -9.03 -2.34 26.83
CA THR A 60 -8.65 -3.74 27.15
C THR A 60 -9.04 -4.72 26.03
N GLU A 61 -10.06 -4.39 25.23
CA GLU A 61 -10.51 -5.19 24.09
C GLU A 61 -9.63 -4.94 22.85
N LEU A 62 -8.47 -5.59 22.81
CA LEU A 62 -7.50 -5.46 21.72
C LEU A 62 -7.42 -6.74 20.88
N LYS A 63 -7.64 -6.60 19.57
CA LYS A 63 -7.34 -7.64 18.57
C LYS A 63 -6.05 -7.29 17.85
N LEU A 64 -5.08 -8.20 17.90
CA LEU A 64 -3.81 -8.05 17.19
C LEU A 64 -4.04 -8.14 15.69
N ILE A 65 -3.49 -7.18 14.94
CA ILE A 65 -3.40 -7.22 13.48
C ILE A 65 -2.01 -7.68 13.06
N ARG A 66 -0.94 -7.08 13.63
CA ARG A 66 0.44 -7.31 13.18
C ARG A 66 1.48 -6.95 14.24
N ASP A 67 2.60 -7.67 14.24
CA ASP A 67 3.83 -7.26 14.94
C ASP A 67 4.58 -6.20 14.12
N LEU A 68 4.85 -5.03 14.71
CA LEU A 68 5.53 -3.90 14.05
C LEU A 68 7.04 -3.90 14.26
N GLY A 69 7.57 -4.87 15.01
CA GLY A 69 8.98 -5.02 15.32
C GLY A 69 9.44 -4.10 16.46
N ARG A 70 10.75 -3.84 16.47
CA ARG A 70 11.43 -3.14 17.56
C ARG A 70 12.24 -1.97 17.01
N TYR A 71 12.29 -0.89 17.78
CA TYR A 71 13.21 0.22 17.51
C TYR A 71 13.86 0.68 18.82
N ARG A 72 15.01 1.33 18.70
CA ARG A 72 15.76 1.87 19.84
C ARG A 72 15.76 3.39 19.79
N ARG A 73 15.67 4.01 20.96
CA ARG A 73 15.80 5.47 21.13
C ARG A 73 16.51 5.81 22.43
N PHE A 74 17.20 6.95 22.42
CA PHE A 74 17.77 7.55 23.63
C PHE A 74 16.78 8.52 24.27
N LYS A 75 16.99 8.87 25.53
CA LYS A 75 16.19 9.89 26.21
C LYS A 75 16.42 11.27 25.57
N ILE A 76 15.42 12.15 25.57
CA ILE A 76 15.60 13.55 25.17
C ILE A 76 16.36 14.27 26.29
N GLY A 77 17.54 14.81 25.98
CA GLY A 77 18.33 15.63 26.89
C GLY A 77 17.74 17.03 27.05
N LYS A 78 18.12 17.73 28.13
CA LYS A 78 17.60 19.07 28.48
C LYS A 78 17.81 20.16 27.40
N GLY A 79 18.63 19.91 26.39
CA GLY A 79 18.87 20.81 25.24
C GLY A 79 18.28 20.32 23.91
N GLY A 80 17.36 19.34 23.91
CA GLY A 80 16.73 18.81 22.70
C GLY A 80 17.56 17.77 21.93
N GLY A 81 18.82 17.53 22.32
CA GLY A 81 19.67 16.44 21.80
C GLY A 81 19.45 15.10 22.50
N GLU A 82 20.05 14.03 21.98
CA GLU A 82 19.96 12.69 22.59
C GLU A 82 20.83 12.57 23.84
N ASP A 83 20.21 12.21 24.97
CA ASP A 83 20.87 11.82 26.20
C ASP A 83 21.23 10.33 26.16
N LYS A 84 22.50 10.05 25.87
CA LYS A 84 23.06 8.70 25.74
C LYS A 84 23.26 7.96 27.07
N THR A 85 22.73 8.47 28.18
CA THR A 85 22.81 7.78 29.48
C THR A 85 21.83 6.61 29.59
N GLU A 86 20.74 6.62 28.82
CA GLU A 86 19.73 5.57 28.81
C GLU A 86 19.26 5.28 27.37
N GLU A 87 19.36 4.00 26.97
CA GLU A 87 18.84 3.50 25.69
C GLU A 87 17.59 2.65 25.97
N LYS A 88 16.49 2.96 25.28
CA LYS A 88 15.24 2.21 25.37
C LYS A 88 15.03 1.39 24.11
N GLU A 89 14.82 0.08 24.26
CA GLU A 89 14.34 -0.78 23.19
C GLU A 89 12.82 -0.96 23.33
N ILE A 90 12.07 -0.57 22.29
CA ILE A 90 10.62 -0.52 22.31
C ILE A 90 10.08 -1.52 21.30
N SER A 91 9.31 -2.49 21.77
CA SER A 91 8.55 -3.43 20.93
C SER A 91 7.16 -2.86 20.65
N MET A 92 6.74 -2.84 19.38
CA MET A 92 5.46 -2.25 18.99
C MET A 92 4.58 -3.26 18.26
N PHE A 93 3.28 -3.19 18.51
CA PHE A 93 2.26 -4.01 17.85
C PHE A 93 1.16 -3.13 17.27
N LEU A 94 0.46 -3.65 16.26
CA LEU A 94 -0.71 -3.03 15.67
C LEU A 94 -1.97 -3.73 16.16
N PHE A 95 -2.89 -2.97 16.75
CA PHE A 95 -4.16 -3.46 17.25
C PHE A 95 -5.35 -2.74 16.64
N GLU A 96 -6.47 -3.44 16.56
CA GLU A 96 -7.80 -2.83 16.43
C GLU A 96 -8.61 -3.04 17.72
N THR A 97 -9.52 -2.10 17.99
CA THR A 97 -10.50 -2.20 19.06
C THR A 97 -11.88 -1.73 18.61
N ARG A 98 -12.91 -2.30 19.23
CA ARG A 98 -14.29 -1.81 19.14
C ARG A 98 -14.65 -0.86 20.28
N GLN A 99 -13.82 -0.80 21.32
CA GLN A 99 -14.02 0.07 22.47
C GLN A 99 -13.69 1.52 22.08
N SER A 100 -14.63 2.43 22.32
CA SER A 100 -14.46 3.86 22.06
C SER A 100 -14.15 4.67 23.31
N ALA A 101 -14.68 4.24 24.46
CA ALA A 101 -14.51 4.93 25.73
C ALA A 101 -13.09 4.79 26.27
N LEU A 102 -12.44 5.94 26.51
CA LEU A 102 -11.13 6.05 27.11
C LEU A 102 -11.27 6.31 28.61
N LYS A 103 -10.55 5.56 29.43
CA LYS A 103 -10.51 5.69 30.89
C LYS A 103 -9.09 5.37 31.38
N PRO A 104 -8.12 6.26 31.13
CA PRO A 104 -6.77 6.10 31.68
C PRO A 104 -6.82 5.93 33.21
N ILE A 105 -6.03 5.00 33.72
CA ILE A 105 -5.89 4.75 35.17
C ILE A 105 -4.47 5.04 35.65
N ASP A 106 -3.50 5.14 34.75
CA ASP A 106 -2.12 5.51 35.04
C ASP A 106 -2.01 7.02 35.39
N PRO A 107 -1.56 7.37 36.62
CA PRO A 107 -1.32 8.75 37.00
C PRO A 107 -0.26 9.47 36.15
N GLU A 108 0.70 8.74 35.56
CA GLU A 108 1.71 9.33 34.67
C GLU A 108 1.14 9.69 33.29
N ASN A 109 0.04 9.02 32.90
CA ASN A 109 -0.67 9.20 31.63
C ASN A 109 -2.17 9.51 31.87
N PRO A 110 -2.51 10.69 32.43
CA PRO A 110 -3.88 10.99 32.84
C PRO A 110 -4.85 11.19 31.66
N GLU A 111 -4.33 11.36 30.44
CA GLU A 111 -5.14 11.69 29.27
C GLU A 111 -4.82 10.77 28.07
N ALA A 112 -5.89 10.31 27.41
CA ALA A 112 -5.83 9.59 26.15
C ALA A 112 -6.83 10.19 25.16
N ARG A 113 -6.49 10.17 23.87
CA ARG A 113 -7.35 10.70 22.79
C ARG A 113 -7.28 9.83 21.53
N TRP A 114 -8.36 9.87 20.77
CA TRP A 114 -8.39 9.39 19.39
C TRP A 114 -7.99 10.54 18.45
N VAL A 115 -6.98 10.33 17.63
CA VAL A 115 -6.42 11.34 16.72
C VAL A 115 -6.42 10.80 15.29
N ASP A 116 -6.75 11.66 14.33
CA ASP A 116 -6.69 11.32 12.91
C ASP A 116 -5.25 10.95 12.51
N LYS A 117 -5.12 9.86 11.73
CA LYS A 117 -3.84 9.25 11.37
C LYS A 117 -2.81 10.27 10.86
N ASP A 118 -3.26 11.23 10.05
CA ASP A 118 -2.42 12.23 9.41
C ASP A 118 -1.87 13.28 10.38
N ASP A 119 -2.46 13.40 11.57
CA ASP A 119 -2.06 14.35 12.60
C ASP A 119 -1.23 13.72 13.73
N VAL A 120 -1.23 12.38 13.86
CA VAL A 120 -0.48 11.67 14.91
C VAL A 120 1.00 12.03 14.88
N ALA A 121 1.66 11.96 13.72
CA ALA A 121 3.10 12.25 13.62
C ALA A 121 3.45 13.69 14.02
N ARG A 122 2.52 14.64 13.84
CA ARG A 122 2.70 16.03 14.26
C ARG A 122 2.59 16.16 15.78
N LEU A 123 1.70 15.38 16.38
CA LEU A 123 1.39 15.41 17.80
C LEU A 123 2.46 14.73 18.66
N LEU A 124 3.03 13.59 18.22
CA LEU A 124 4.02 12.84 19.00
C LEU A 124 5.19 13.77 19.40
N THR A 125 5.73 13.65 20.62
CA THR A 125 6.81 14.56 21.05
C THR A 125 8.18 14.06 20.60
N HIS A 126 8.41 12.75 20.63
CA HIS A 126 9.75 12.19 20.40
C HIS A 126 10.05 11.98 18.90
N PRO A 127 11.18 12.48 18.35
CA PRO A 127 11.51 12.36 16.92
C PRO A 127 11.56 10.91 16.40
N LYS A 128 12.14 9.98 17.18
CA LYS A 128 12.18 8.56 16.80
C LYS A 128 10.81 7.89 16.76
N ASP A 129 9.87 8.32 17.60
CA ASP A 129 8.51 7.79 17.60
C ASP A 129 7.76 8.32 16.37
N LYS A 130 7.99 9.58 15.98
CA LYS A 130 7.50 10.16 14.72
C LYS A 130 8.03 9.40 13.51
N GLU A 131 9.34 9.15 13.47
CA GLU A 131 10.00 8.44 12.38
C GLU A 131 9.44 7.01 12.26
N PHE A 132 9.34 6.31 13.40
CA PHE A 132 8.75 4.97 13.47
C PHE A 132 7.30 4.97 13.00
N PHE A 133 6.46 5.86 13.55
CA PHE A 133 5.05 5.95 13.18
C PHE A 133 4.90 6.29 11.70
N THR A 134 5.64 7.26 11.17
CA THR A 134 5.57 7.66 9.75
C THR A 134 5.95 6.49 8.85
N LYS A 135 7.04 5.76 9.19
CA LYS A 135 7.46 4.57 8.45
C LYS A 135 6.38 3.48 8.47
N MET A 136 5.79 3.19 9.62
CA MET A 136 4.72 2.21 9.74
C MET A 136 3.45 2.67 9.02
N ALA A 137 3.13 3.96 9.09
CA ALA A 137 1.96 4.56 8.47
C ALA A 137 2.04 4.55 6.93
N SER A 138 3.25 4.68 6.38
CA SER A 138 3.56 4.54 4.94
C SER A 138 3.65 3.10 4.48
N ALA A 139 4.02 2.17 5.36
CA ALA A 139 4.13 0.74 5.07
C ALA A 139 2.82 -0.01 5.33
N ASP A 140 1.71 0.52 4.81
CA ASP A 140 0.35 -0.03 4.93
C ASP A 140 -0.21 -0.08 6.36
N PHE A 141 -0.46 1.10 6.93
CA PHE A 141 -1.59 1.28 7.86
C PHE A 141 -2.88 1.38 7.04
N ASP A 142 -3.48 0.24 6.71
CA ASP A 142 -4.86 0.19 6.26
C ASP A 142 -5.69 -0.71 7.19
N PRO A 143 -6.31 -0.17 8.25
CA PRO A 143 -7.29 -0.94 9.05
C PRO A 143 -8.57 -1.26 8.26
N LYS A 144 -8.72 -0.78 7.02
CA LYS A 144 -9.87 -1.07 6.18
C LYS A 144 -9.51 -1.05 4.69
N ASP A 145 -9.38 -2.24 4.12
CA ASP A 145 -9.97 -2.59 2.81
C ASP A 145 -11.50 -2.35 2.79
N ALA A 146 -11.98 -1.20 3.26
CA ALA A 146 -13.35 -0.73 3.07
C ALA A 146 -13.33 0.23 1.88
N PHE A 147 -13.59 -0.34 0.70
CA PHE A 147 -14.17 0.29 -0.48
C PHE A 147 -14.21 1.85 -0.47
N SER A 148 -13.06 2.50 -0.63
CA SER A 148 -13.01 3.96 -0.79
C SER A 148 -13.23 4.31 -2.27
N ILE A 149 -14.41 4.86 -2.56
CA ILE A 149 -14.77 5.33 -3.92
C ILE A 149 -13.79 6.40 -4.39
N GLU A 150 -13.29 7.26 -3.50
CA GLU A 150 -12.32 8.30 -3.84
C GLU A 150 -10.97 7.72 -4.29
N LYS A 151 -10.45 6.70 -3.60
CA LYS A 151 -9.24 5.98 -4.02
C LYS A 151 -9.44 5.25 -5.35
N ARG A 152 -10.65 4.71 -5.61
CA ARG A 152 -10.99 4.08 -6.90
C ARG A 152 -11.11 5.10 -8.03
N VAL A 153 -11.75 6.24 -7.80
CA VAL A 153 -11.80 7.33 -8.79
C VAL A 153 -10.40 7.82 -9.12
N LYS A 154 -9.50 7.92 -8.13
CA LYS A 154 -8.07 8.19 -8.35
C LYS A 154 -7.36 7.06 -9.11
N SER A 155 -7.63 5.78 -8.82
CA SER A 155 -7.07 4.66 -9.60
C SER A 155 -7.60 4.60 -11.03
N PHE A 156 -8.88 4.97 -11.26
CA PHE A 156 -9.44 5.14 -12.60
C PHE A 156 -8.81 6.34 -13.32
N ALA A 157 -8.53 7.44 -12.63
CA ALA A 157 -7.79 8.57 -13.21
C ALA A 157 -6.35 8.17 -13.58
N HIS A 158 -5.69 7.34 -12.77
CA HIS A 158 -4.37 6.78 -13.09
C HIS A 158 -4.44 5.79 -14.27
N ALA A 159 -5.43 4.91 -14.32
CA ALA A 159 -5.67 4.02 -15.45
C ALA A 159 -5.97 4.81 -16.74
N GLY A 160 -6.78 5.86 -16.67
CA GLY A 160 -7.07 6.76 -17.79
C GLY A 160 -5.83 7.51 -18.29
N ARG A 161 -4.96 7.97 -17.39
CA ARG A 161 -3.64 8.51 -17.78
C ARG A 161 -2.79 7.44 -18.46
N GLY A 162 -2.79 6.20 -17.94
CA GLY A 162 -2.09 5.07 -18.54
C GLY A 162 -2.54 4.78 -19.97
N ILE A 163 -3.85 4.75 -20.22
CA ILE A 163 -4.42 4.61 -21.57
C ILE A 163 -4.00 5.77 -22.47
N SER A 164 -3.99 7.01 -21.96
CA SER A 164 -3.53 8.16 -22.74
C SER A 164 -2.04 8.09 -23.10
N VAL A 165 -1.19 7.55 -22.22
CA VAL A 165 0.23 7.34 -22.52
C VAL A 165 0.37 6.27 -23.59
N PHE A 166 -0.29 5.12 -23.40
CA PHE A 166 -0.33 4.03 -24.37
C PHE A 166 -0.70 4.50 -25.78
N MET A 167 -1.84 5.19 -25.92
CA MET A 167 -2.33 5.69 -27.21
C MET A 167 -1.43 6.75 -27.86
N ARG A 168 -0.58 7.44 -27.09
CA ARG A 168 0.33 8.48 -27.63
C ARG A 168 1.71 7.95 -27.97
N SER A 169 2.13 6.87 -27.32
CA SER A 169 3.51 6.38 -27.38
C SER A 169 3.76 5.34 -28.48
N THR A 170 2.76 4.57 -28.93
CA THR A 170 2.99 3.45 -29.87
C THR A 170 2.26 3.59 -31.21
N HIS A 171 2.98 3.31 -32.30
CA HIS A 171 2.43 3.28 -33.66
C HIS A 171 1.46 2.10 -33.86
N ASN A 172 1.73 0.96 -33.23
CA ASN A 172 0.93 -0.26 -33.36
C ASN A 172 -0.47 -0.12 -32.75
N ALA A 173 -0.64 0.62 -31.65
CA ALA A 173 -1.96 0.87 -31.06
C ALA A 173 -2.91 1.57 -32.04
N TRP A 174 -2.39 2.48 -32.88
CA TRP A 174 -3.14 3.15 -33.94
C TRP A 174 -3.54 2.20 -35.09
N ILE A 175 -2.73 1.18 -35.36
CA ILE A 175 -3.06 0.13 -36.35
C ILE A 175 -4.20 -0.74 -35.82
N HIS A 176 -4.09 -1.21 -34.57
CA HIS A 176 -5.10 -2.09 -33.96
C HIS A 176 -6.47 -1.40 -33.80
N ALA A 177 -6.50 -0.09 -33.54
CA ALA A 177 -7.74 0.67 -33.39
C ALA A 177 -8.62 0.67 -34.65
N ALA A 178 -8.02 0.93 -35.82
CA ALA A 178 -8.77 0.91 -37.08
C ALA A 178 -9.23 -0.50 -37.47
N ILE A 179 -8.40 -1.52 -37.20
CA ILE A 179 -8.77 -2.92 -37.42
C ILE A 179 -9.98 -3.31 -36.55
N LEU A 180 -9.97 -2.94 -35.26
CA LEU A 180 -11.11 -3.20 -34.38
C LEU A 180 -12.37 -2.49 -34.87
N ALA A 181 -12.27 -1.24 -35.31
CA ALA A 181 -13.42 -0.50 -35.86
C ALA A 181 -14.01 -1.21 -37.10
N ALA A 182 -13.15 -1.72 -38.00
CA ALA A 182 -13.59 -2.51 -39.15
C ALA A 182 -14.27 -3.83 -38.72
N VAL A 183 -13.70 -4.56 -37.76
CA VAL A 183 -14.27 -5.79 -37.20
C VAL A 183 -15.65 -5.54 -36.59
N VAL A 184 -15.82 -4.46 -35.84
CA VAL A 184 -17.13 -4.07 -35.27
C VAL A 184 -18.12 -3.72 -36.37
N ALA A 185 -17.71 -2.96 -37.39
CA ALA A 185 -18.59 -2.63 -38.52
C ALA A 185 -19.06 -3.90 -39.27
N LEU A 186 -18.16 -4.86 -39.49
CA LEU A 186 -18.50 -6.16 -40.09
C LEU A 186 -19.41 -6.98 -39.18
N GLY A 187 -19.18 -6.98 -37.87
CA GLY A 187 -20.03 -7.66 -36.89
C GLY A 187 -21.48 -7.17 -36.93
N ILE A 188 -21.66 -5.85 -37.03
CA ILE A 188 -22.98 -5.23 -37.20
C ILE A 188 -23.57 -5.58 -38.56
N TYR A 189 -22.78 -5.49 -39.64
CA TYR A 189 -23.23 -5.76 -41.00
C TYR A 189 -23.72 -7.21 -41.20
N PHE A 190 -23.02 -8.18 -40.61
CA PHE A 190 -23.34 -9.61 -40.74
C PHE A 190 -24.31 -10.14 -39.69
N ASP A 191 -24.79 -9.27 -38.77
CA ASP A 191 -25.69 -9.64 -37.67
C ASP A 191 -25.16 -10.86 -36.88
N ILE A 192 -23.97 -10.71 -36.31
CA ILE A 192 -23.33 -11.78 -35.53
C ILE A 192 -24.01 -11.94 -34.17
N THR A 193 -23.97 -13.17 -33.66
CA THR A 193 -24.57 -13.57 -32.39
C THR A 193 -23.87 -12.94 -31.18
N GLU A 194 -24.54 -12.94 -30.03
CA GLU A 194 -23.98 -12.45 -28.76
C GLU A 194 -22.68 -13.18 -28.36
N LEU A 195 -22.57 -14.48 -28.66
CA LEU A 195 -21.37 -15.25 -28.38
C LEU A 195 -20.21 -14.83 -29.29
N GLU A 196 -20.47 -14.57 -30.57
CA GLU A 196 -19.46 -14.06 -31.51
C GLU A 196 -18.98 -12.65 -31.09
N TRP A 197 -19.90 -11.79 -30.62
CA TRP A 197 -19.55 -10.50 -30.03
C TRP A 197 -18.67 -10.65 -28.79
N LEU A 198 -19.00 -11.56 -27.88
CA LEU A 198 -18.18 -11.83 -26.69
C LEU A 198 -16.76 -12.26 -27.09
N MET A 199 -16.63 -13.13 -28.09
CA MET A 199 -15.33 -13.57 -28.61
C MET A 199 -14.52 -12.42 -29.21
N ILE A 200 -15.16 -11.50 -29.96
CA ILE A 200 -14.50 -10.30 -30.49
C ILE A 200 -14.01 -9.40 -29.35
N VAL A 201 -14.84 -9.16 -28.33
CA VAL A 201 -14.47 -8.33 -27.17
C VAL A 201 -13.28 -8.93 -26.42
N LEU A 202 -13.29 -10.24 -26.17
CA LEU A 202 -12.19 -10.93 -25.50
C LEU A 202 -10.90 -10.92 -26.34
N ALA A 203 -11.00 -11.18 -27.64
CA ALA A 203 -9.85 -11.17 -28.55
C ALA A 203 -9.22 -9.77 -28.65
N ALA A 204 -10.05 -8.73 -28.83
CA ALA A 204 -9.59 -7.35 -28.87
C ALA A 204 -8.97 -6.95 -27.53
N GLY A 205 -9.63 -7.26 -26.40
CA GLY A 205 -9.12 -6.98 -25.06
C GLY A 205 -7.75 -7.61 -24.82
N LEU A 206 -7.53 -8.85 -25.28
CA LEU A 206 -6.24 -9.53 -25.18
C LEU A 206 -5.15 -8.83 -26.00
N VAL A 207 -5.44 -8.45 -27.25
CA VAL A 207 -4.48 -7.75 -28.14
C VAL A 207 -4.08 -6.40 -27.54
N PHE A 208 -5.05 -5.59 -27.12
CA PHE A 208 -4.77 -4.29 -26.51
C PHE A 208 -4.01 -4.43 -25.18
N SER A 209 -4.32 -5.46 -24.38
CA SER A 209 -3.59 -5.72 -23.13
C SER A 209 -2.14 -6.12 -23.42
N ALA A 210 -1.89 -7.01 -24.38
CA ALA A 210 -0.55 -7.42 -24.77
C ALA A 210 0.27 -6.24 -25.29
N GLU A 211 -0.31 -5.39 -26.13
CA GLU A 211 0.34 -4.16 -26.65
C GLU A 211 0.65 -3.17 -25.52
N ALA A 212 -0.25 -3.01 -24.55
CA ALA A 212 -0.02 -2.15 -23.39
C ALA A 212 1.11 -2.67 -22.48
N PHE A 213 1.18 -3.99 -22.25
CA PHE A 213 2.30 -4.60 -21.53
C PHE A 213 3.61 -4.46 -22.29
N ASN A 214 3.61 -4.68 -23.61
CA ASN A 214 4.79 -4.46 -24.45
C ASN A 214 5.30 -3.02 -24.31
N THR A 215 4.41 -2.03 -24.39
CA THR A 215 4.75 -0.62 -24.20
C THR A 215 5.33 -0.34 -22.81
N ALA A 216 4.74 -0.92 -21.76
CA ALA A 216 5.23 -0.75 -20.40
C ALA A 216 6.64 -1.32 -20.20
N ILE A 217 6.90 -2.50 -20.78
CA ILE A 217 8.23 -3.14 -20.77
C ILE A 217 9.23 -2.30 -21.56
N GLU A 218 8.86 -1.78 -22.74
CA GLU A 218 9.71 -0.90 -23.53
C GLU A 218 10.13 0.35 -22.73
N ILE A 219 9.17 1.02 -22.08
CA ILE A 219 9.45 2.20 -21.23
C ILE A 219 10.40 1.85 -20.07
N ASP A 220 10.18 0.73 -19.38
CA ASP A 220 11.02 0.31 -18.25
C ASP A 220 12.44 -0.07 -18.69
N ILE A 221 12.57 -0.78 -19.81
CA ILE A 221 13.87 -1.16 -20.37
C ILE A 221 14.62 0.08 -20.88
N ASP A 222 13.95 1.03 -21.54
CA ASP A 222 14.57 2.28 -21.99
C ASP A 222 15.07 3.13 -20.81
N LEU A 223 14.39 3.06 -19.66
CA LEU A 223 14.79 3.75 -18.44
C LEU A 223 15.96 3.05 -17.72
N THR A 224 15.95 1.72 -17.65
CA THR A 224 16.90 0.93 -16.86
C THR A 224 18.16 0.52 -17.63
N SER A 225 18.06 0.41 -18.96
CA SER A 225 19.15 -0.03 -19.86
C SER A 225 19.21 0.87 -21.11
N PRO A 226 19.62 2.15 -20.99
CA PRO A 226 19.61 3.10 -22.11
C PRO A 226 20.67 2.80 -23.19
N GLU A 227 21.72 2.05 -22.84
CA GLU A 227 22.72 1.56 -23.79
C GLU A 227 22.36 0.15 -24.25
N TYR A 228 22.85 -0.24 -25.44
CA TYR A 228 22.57 -1.57 -25.99
C TYR A 228 23.03 -2.68 -25.04
N HIS A 229 22.09 -3.53 -24.62
CA HIS A 229 22.36 -4.73 -23.83
C HIS A 229 21.68 -5.94 -24.48
N PRO A 230 22.38 -7.07 -24.72
CA PRO A 230 21.80 -8.25 -25.36
C PRO A 230 20.51 -8.76 -24.69
N TYR A 231 20.48 -8.87 -23.36
CA TYR A 231 19.27 -9.26 -22.64
C TYR A 231 18.13 -8.23 -22.73
N ALA A 232 18.43 -6.92 -22.78
CA ALA A 232 17.40 -5.90 -22.96
C ALA A 232 16.74 -6.01 -24.34
N ARG A 233 17.53 -6.33 -25.38
CA ARG A 233 17.02 -6.68 -26.71
C ARG A 233 16.12 -7.92 -26.63
N ASP A 234 16.61 -9.01 -26.04
CA ASP A 234 15.84 -10.26 -25.97
C ASP A 234 14.53 -10.09 -25.17
N THR A 235 14.51 -9.28 -24.11
CA THR A 235 13.29 -8.93 -23.36
C THR A 235 12.27 -8.19 -24.23
N LYS A 236 12.72 -7.19 -25.00
CA LYS A 236 11.86 -6.47 -25.95
C LYS A 236 11.32 -7.39 -27.04
N ASP A 237 12.17 -8.26 -27.58
CA ASP A 237 11.78 -9.22 -28.62
C ASP A 237 10.72 -10.21 -28.11
N VAL A 238 10.85 -10.69 -26.87
CA VAL A 238 9.85 -11.56 -26.23
C VAL A 238 8.52 -10.82 -26.01
N ALA A 239 8.55 -9.56 -25.58
CA ALA A 239 7.36 -8.75 -25.38
C ALA A 239 6.62 -8.50 -26.72
N ALA A 240 7.34 -8.15 -27.78
CA ALA A 240 6.79 -8.03 -29.13
C ALA A 240 6.24 -9.38 -29.66
N GLY A 241 6.90 -10.49 -29.34
CA GLY A 241 6.42 -11.84 -29.64
C GLY A 241 5.06 -12.16 -29.01
N ALA A 242 4.81 -11.71 -27.77
CA ALA A 242 3.53 -11.89 -27.10
C ALA A 242 2.39 -11.12 -27.81
N VAL A 243 2.66 -9.90 -28.29
CA VAL A 243 1.71 -9.14 -29.11
C VAL A 243 1.37 -9.91 -30.38
N LEU A 244 2.38 -10.43 -31.10
CA LEU A 244 2.16 -11.18 -32.34
C LEU A 244 1.29 -12.42 -32.11
N ILE A 245 1.55 -13.18 -31.05
CA ILE A 245 0.73 -14.36 -30.69
C ILE A 245 -0.73 -13.94 -30.44
N SER A 246 -0.95 -12.86 -29.70
CA SER A 246 -2.31 -12.37 -29.42
C SER A 246 -3.03 -11.91 -30.69
N ALA A 247 -2.32 -11.25 -31.62
CA ALA A 247 -2.88 -10.78 -32.89
C ALA A 247 -3.25 -11.95 -33.82
N ILE A 248 -2.43 -13.00 -33.87
CA ILE A 248 -2.75 -14.23 -34.62
C ILE A 248 -4.00 -14.90 -34.05
N ALA A 249 -4.09 -15.03 -32.73
CA ALA A 249 -5.28 -15.61 -32.09
C ALA A 249 -6.55 -14.80 -32.42
N ALA A 250 -6.48 -13.47 -32.36
CA ALA A 250 -7.59 -12.60 -32.74
C ALA A 250 -7.96 -12.73 -34.22
N ALA A 251 -6.97 -12.85 -35.13
CA ALA A 251 -7.21 -13.06 -36.55
C ALA A 251 -7.91 -14.42 -36.82
N VAL A 252 -7.51 -15.48 -36.13
CA VAL A 252 -8.16 -16.80 -36.23
C VAL A 252 -9.61 -16.72 -35.75
N ILE A 253 -9.87 -16.06 -34.61
CA ILE A 253 -11.24 -15.86 -34.10
C ILE A 253 -12.07 -15.08 -35.13
N GLY A 254 -11.54 -13.98 -35.67
CA GLY A 254 -12.23 -13.19 -36.71
C GLY A 254 -12.51 -14.01 -37.97
N ALA A 255 -11.55 -14.83 -38.42
CA ALA A 255 -11.73 -15.72 -39.57
C ALA A 255 -12.85 -16.73 -39.33
N LEU A 256 -12.91 -17.36 -38.16
CA LEU A 256 -13.95 -18.33 -37.81
C LEU A 256 -15.35 -17.70 -37.77
N ILE A 257 -15.45 -16.44 -37.38
CA ILE A 257 -16.73 -15.70 -37.32
C ILE A 257 -17.17 -15.23 -38.71
N PHE A 258 -16.27 -14.59 -39.47
CA PHE A 258 -16.65 -13.86 -40.68
C PHE A 258 -16.54 -14.66 -41.98
N ILE A 259 -15.62 -15.63 -42.10
CA ILE A 259 -15.49 -16.42 -43.35
C ILE A 259 -16.80 -17.14 -43.70
N PRO A 260 -17.50 -17.81 -42.77
CA PRO A 260 -18.77 -18.49 -43.08
C PRO A 260 -19.94 -17.55 -43.43
N ARG A 261 -19.76 -16.23 -43.30
CA ARG A 261 -20.78 -15.24 -43.68
C ARG A 261 -20.56 -14.68 -45.09
N ILE A 262 -19.38 -14.92 -45.67
CA ILE A 262 -18.99 -14.45 -47.00
C ILE A 262 -19.29 -15.52 -48.07
N PHE A 263 -19.24 -16.80 -47.69
CA PHE A 263 -19.47 -17.97 -48.55
C PHE A 263 -20.62 -18.81 -48.01
#